data_AF-A0A936JFX1-F1
#
_entry.id   AF-A0A936JFX1-F1
#
_cell.length_a   1.000
_cell.length_b   1.000
_cell.length_c   1.000
_cell.angle_alpha   90.00
_cell.angle_beta   90.00
_cell.angle_gamma   90.00
#
_symmetry.space_group_name_H-M   'P 1'
#
loop_
_entity.id
_entity.type
_entity.pdbx_description
1 polymer ?
#
loop_
_entity_poly.entity_id
_entity_poly.type
_entity_poly.pdbx_seq_one_letter_code
_entity_poly.pdbx_strand_id
1 'polypeptide(L)'
;MVDKWKKTIIAVFVFSIFYTAFLSAQDRNYHTINLQKSCTVNRLLQRYALNKQTCNKAFFLNQNVLKKENFLFLNNEYTLPIAVYKYNGKSIRSTLGIVDLAKAKRIEQYNDLMYSKGLRKTTFKKSRILWVPYHELECNSKLEKAKEQIGMKTSVDAPNLSTKTEPVTKTKKGIISPYFGVEVEEKTNKLAGQVFYVKSGHGGPDPGALCTVNGRRISEDEYAYDVALRLAKELKEQGAIVYMINHDPNDGIREDMYLKLDNDEEHADGQRIPINQLKRLSRRVELVNGLYHFHKRKAKSQKFISIHVDSRKKRVRQDVFFYYKQNDNEGKSLAKNLWKTFDENTSNIE
;
A
#
# COMPACT_ATOMS: atom_id res chain seq x y z
N MET A 1 27.47 79.06 -18.31
CA MET A 1 27.55 78.53 -19.69
C MET A 1 28.12 77.13 -19.63
N VAL A 2 27.38 76.16 -20.15
CA VAL A 2 27.89 74.99 -20.89
C VAL A 2 28.62 73.90 -20.08
N ASP A 3 27.82 72.90 -19.70
CA ASP A 3 27.97 71.48 -20.08
C ASP A 3 29.13 70.59 -19.60
N LYS A 4 28.70 69.37 -19.24
CA LYS A 4 29.28 68.04 -19.57
C LYS A 4 30.31 67.39 -18.64
N TRP A 5 29.75 66.53 -17.77
CA TRP A 5 29.90 65.06 -17.78
C TRP A 5 31.30 64.42 -17.73
N LYS A 6 31.57 63.71 -16.62
CA LYS A 6 32.15 62.33 -16.51
C LYS A 6 31.99 61.87 -15.05
N LYS A 7 30.87 61.23 -14.68
CA LYS A 7 30.65 59.77 -14.49
C LYS A 7 31.73 59.05 -13.64
N THR A 8 31.44 58.81 -12.35
CA THR A 8 31.03 57.51 -11.72
C THR A 8 32.25 56.69 -11.28
N ILE A 9 32.48 56.38 -10.00
CA ILE A 9 31.85 55.29 -9.22
C ILE A 9 31.89 55.66 -7.72
N ILE A 10 30.72 55.79 -7.08
CA ILE A 10 30.58 55.78 -5.62
C ILE A 10 29.69 54.58 -5.30
N ALA A 11 30.25 53.62 -4.57
CA ALA A 11 29.55 52.46 -4.08
C ALA A 11 28.54 52.90 -3.01
N VAL A 12 27.26 52.94 -3.38
CA VAL A 12 26.16 53.10 -2.42
C VAL A 12 25.67 51.71 -2.05
N PHE A 13 26.00 51.30 -0.82
CA PHE A 13 25.40 50.14 -0.17
C PHE A 13 23.91 50.42 0.05
N VAL A 14 23.07 49.96 -0.87
CA VAL A 14 21.62 49.90 -0.66
C VAL A 14 21.36 48.72 0.26
N PHE A 15 21.22 49.00 1.55
CA PHE A 15 20.71 48.03 2.52
C PHE A 15 19.20 47.86 2.27
N SER A 16 18.86 47.09 1.24
CA SER A 16 17.50 46.64 1.00
C SER A 16 17.16 45.63 2.09
N ILE A 17 16.56 46.09 3.18
CA ILE A 17 15.89 45.24 4.16
C ILE A 17 14.70 44.61 3.43
N PHE A 18 14.96 43.49 2.76
CA PHE A 18 13.93 42.56 2.38
C PHE A 18 13.35 42.01 3.69
N TYR A 19 12.24 42.60 4.13
CA TYR A 19 11.29 41.95 5.02
C TYR A 19 10.70 40.75 4.25
N THR A 20 11.48 39.69 4.09
CA THR A 20 10.90 38.38 3.80
C THR A 20 10.17 37.99 5.07
N ALA A 21 8.88 38.29 5.12
CA ALA A 21 7.97 37.57 5.98
C ALA A 21 8.11 36.09 5.57
N PHE A 22 8.98 35.36 6.27
CA PHE A 22 8.92 33.92 6.30
C PHE A 22 7.54 33.61 6.86
N LEU A 23 6.59 33.32 5.97
CA LEU A 23 5.46 32.47 6.29
C LEU A 23 6.07 31.13 6.65
N SER A 24 6.45 30.98 7.92
CA SER A 24 6.66 29.66 8.50
C SER A 24 5.34 28.92 8.27
N ALA A 25 5.36 27.91 7.40
CA ALA A 25 4.32 26.90 7.39
C ALA A 25 4.23 26.39 8.83
N GLN A 26 3.19 26.80 9.55
CA GLN A 26 3.02 26.42 10.93
C GLN A 26 2.78 24.91 10.91
N ASP A 27 3.77 24.12 11.31
CA ASP A 27 3.65 22.67 11.42
C ASP A 27 2.52 22.38 12.41
N ARG A 28 1.34 22.03 11.88
CA ARG A 28 0.18 21.71 12.70
C ARG A 28 0.37 20.28 13.19
N ASN A 29 0.35 20.11 14.51
CA ASN A 29 0.37 18.78 15.10
C ASN A 29 -0.96 18.06 14.81
N TYR A 30 -0.87 16.86 14.27
CA TYR A 30 -2.02 15.98 14.00
C TYR A 30 -2.06 14.83 15.01
N HIS A 31 -3.26 14.34 15.32
CA HIS A 31 -3.44 13.25 16.26
C HIS A 31 -2.96 11.92 15.64
N THR A 32 -2.01 11.27 16.31
CA THR A 32 -1.53 9.94 15.93
C THR A 32 -2.14 8.85 16.80
N ILE A 33 -2.26 7.65 16.24
CA ILE A 33 -2.75 6.47 16.94
C ILE A 33 -1.90 5.24 16.63
N ASN A 34 -1.84 4.31 17.59
CA ASN A 34 -1.35 2.95 17.36
C ASN A 34 -2.53 1.97 17.32
N LEU A 35 -2.60 1.15 16.28
CA LEU A 35 -3.71 0.21 16.12
C LEU A 35 -3.55 -1.02 17.02
N GLN A 36 -4.58 -1.26 17.85
CA GLN A 36 -4.70 -2.45 18.69
C GLN A 36 -5.31 -3.65 17.95
N LYS A 37 -6.02 -3.39 16.84
CA LYS A 37 -6.68 -4.39 15.98
C LYS A 37 -6.59 -3.91 14.53
N SER A 38 -6.28 -4.82 13.60
CA SER A 38 -6.25 -4.51 12.16
C SER A 38 -7.64 -4.06 11.69
N CYS A 39 -7.68 -3.01 10.87
CA CYS A 39 -8.92 -2.45 10.32
C CYS A 39 -8.65 -1.75 8.99
N THR A 40 -9.69 -1.50 8.20
CA THR A 40 -9.54 -0.74 6.94
C THR A 40 -9.53 0.77 7.20
N VAL A 41 -8.95 1.55 6.28
CA VAL A 41 -8.98 3.02 6.33
C VAL A 41 -10.41 3.55 6.57
N ASN A 42 -11.38 3.06 5.79
CA ASN A 42 -12.77 3.51 5.93
C ASN A 42 -13.35 3.20 7.32
N ARG A 43 -13.08 2.01 7.87
CA ARG A 43 -13.57 1.62 9.20
C ARG A 43 -12.88 2.41 10.32
N LEU A 44 -11.60 2.74 10.15
CA LEU A 44 -10.88 3.59 11.09
C LEU A 44 -11.45 5.01 11.06
N LEU A 45 -11.56 5.62 9.87
CA LEU A 45 -12.13 6.96 9.74
C LEU A 45 -13.58 7.01 10.25
N GLN A 46 -14.36 5.94 10.05
CA GLN A 46 -15.72 5.85 10.59
C GLN A 46 -15.76 5.80 12.11
N ARG A 47 -14.81 5.10 12.75
CA ARG A 47 -14.68 5.07 14.23
C ARG A 47 -14.57 6.49 14.78
N TYR A 48 -13.75 7.32 14.13
CA TYR A 48 -13.52 8.73 14.46
C TYR A 48 -14.51 9.70 13.82
N ALA A 49 -15.56 9.23 13.14
CA ALA A 49 -16.56 10.06 12.45
C ALA A 49 -15.99 10.99 11.35
N LEU A 50 -14.93 10.57 10.66
CA LEU A 50 -14.21 11.31 9.61
C LEU A 50 -14.50 10.79 8.20
N ASN A 51 -15.30 9.73 8.06
CA ASN A 51 -15.53 9.03 6.80
C ASN A 51 -16.52 9.72 5.84
N LYS A 52 -17.25 10.74 6.28
CA LYS A 52 -18.28 11.41 5.45
C LYS A 52 -17.67 12.29 4.36
N GLN A 53 -16.60 13.02 4.68
CA GLN A 53 -15.96 13.96 3.77
C GLN A 53 -14.74 13.31 3.11
N THR A 54 -14.71 13.32 1.78
CA THR A 54 -13.66 12.67 0.98
C THR A 54 -12.27 13.26 1.22
N CYS A 55 -12.17 14.55 1.53
CA CYS A 55 -10.90 15.22 1.83
C CYS A 55 -10.20 14.67 3.08
N ASN A 56 -10.93 14.20 4.10
CA ASN A 56 -10.31 13.55 5.26
C ASN A 56 -9.61 12.25 4.87
N LYS A 57 -10.24 11.49 3.96
CA LYS A 57 -9.67 10.25 3.43
C LYS A 57 -8.44 10.54 2.57
N ALA A 58 -8.52 11.53 1.69
CA ALA A 58 -7.37 11.96 0.90
C ALA A 58 -6.20 12.41 1.80
N PHE A 59 -6.48 13.23 2.82
CA PHE A 59 -5.48 13.61 3.83
C PHE A 59 -4.86 12.40 4.51
N PHE A 60 -5.69 11.48 5.01
CA PHE A 60 -5.21 10.29 5.72
C PHE A 60 -4.31 9.43 4.82
N LEU A 61 -4.71 9.22 3.56
CA LEU A 61 -3.91 8.46 2.61
C LEU A 61 -2.56 9.17 2.34
N ASN A 62 -2.58 10.48 2.09
CA ASN A 62 -1.39 11.24 1.79
C ASN A 62 -0.41 11.31 2.98
N GLN A 63 -0.90 11.62 4.18
CA GLN A 63 -0.05 11.78 5.38
C GLN A 63 0.59 10.47 5.83
N ASN A 64 -0.06 9.34 5.59
CA ASN A 64 0.45 8.03 5.97
C ASN A 64 1.12 7.31 4.79
N VAL A 65 1.34 8.01 3.67
CA VAL A 65 1.95 7.50 2.43
C VAL A 65 1.28 6.19 1.97
N LEU A 66 -0.06 6.15 2.05
CA LEU A 66 -0.87 4.99 1.69
C LEU A 66 -1.45 5.18 0.30
N LYS A 67 -1.22 4.21 -0.60
CA LYS A 67 -2.00 4.09 -1.84
C LYS A 67 -3.43 3.58 -1.49
N LYS A 68 -4.41 3.94 -2.33
CA LYS A 68 -5.89 3.81 -2.17
C LYS A 68 -6.37 2.57 -1.38
N GLU A 69 -7.38 2.76 -0.50
CA GLU A 69 -8.13 1.74 0.26
C GLU A 69 -7.36 0.47 0.71
N ASN A 70 -6.30 0.66 1.49
CA ASN A 70 -5.55 -0.44 2.10
C ASN A 70 -6.06 -0.83 3.51
N PHE A 71 -5.69 -2.04 3.94
CA PHE A 71 -5.77 -2.46 5.34
C PHE A 71 -4.68 -1.74 6.15
N LEU A 72 -5.01 -1.37 7.38
CA LEU A 72 -4.07 -0.77 8.32
C LEU A 72 -3.48 -1.86 9.21
N PHE A 73 -2.16 -1.83 9.33
CA PHE A 73 -1.35 -2.84 9.99
C PHE A 73 -1.21 -2.53 11.49
N LEU A 74 -1.07 -3.60 12.28
CA LEU A 74 -0.81 -3.48 13.71
C LEU A 74 0.59 -2.91 13.96
N ASN A 75 0.78 -2.23 15.09
CA ASN A 75 2.07 -1.65 15.52
C ASN A 75 2.66 -0.57 14.61
N ASN A 76 1.86 -0.07 13.66
CA ASN A 76 2.17 1.16 12.93
C ASN A 76 1.43 2.34 13.56
N GLU A 77 2.14 3.45 13.67
CA GLU A 77 1.56 4.73 14.04
C GLU A 77 0.90 5.37 12.81
N TYR A 78 -0.35 5.80 12.97
CA TYR A 78 -1.12 6.44 11.91
C TYR A 78 -1.57 7.84 12.31
N THR A 79 -1.30 8.81 11.44
CA THR A 79 -1.73 10.21 11.56
C THR A 79 -3.16 10.37 11.07
N LEU A 80 -4.09 10.71 11.97
CA LEU A 80 -5.48 10.95 11.64
C LEU A 80 -5.71 12.37 11.09
N PRO A 81 -6.78 12.60 10.28
CA PRO A 81 -7.20 13.93 9.83
C PRO A 81 -7.85 14.71 10.99
N ILE A 82 -7.11 14.90 12.07
CA ILE A 82 -7.52 15.60 13.29
C ILE A 82 -6.35 16.47 13.73
N ALA A 83 -6.44 17.77 13.52
CA ALA A 83 -5.46 18.71 14.03
C ALA A 83 -5.67 18.93 15.54
N VAL A 84 -4.57 19.08 16.27
CA VAL A 84 -4.56 19.21 17.74
C VAL A 84 -4.16 20.63 18.11
N TYR A 85 -5.08 21.35 18.75
CA TYR A 85 -4.89 22.74 19.19
C TYR A 85 -4.90 22.85 20.72
N LYS A 86 -4.14 23.81 21.25
CA LYS A 86 -4.24 24.21 22.66
C LYS A 86 -5.45 25.12 22.84
N TYR A 87 -6.47 24.64 23.56
CA TYR A 87 -7.68 25.39 23.84
C TYR A 87 -7.41 26.55 24.81
N ASN A 88 -7.77 27.77 24.41
CA ASN A 88 -7.47 28.98 25.18
C ASN A 88 -8.33 29.16 26.44
N GLY A 89 -9.35 28.31 26.64
CA GLY A 89 -10.25 28.37 27.80
C GLY A 89 -11.45 29.29 27.64
N LYS A 90 -11.50 30.10 26.58
CA LYS A 90 -12.57 31.06 26.32
C LYS A 90 -13.61 30.48 25.36
N SER A 91 -13.22 30.26 24.11
CA SER A 91 -14.11 29.70 23.09
C SER A 91 -13.32 29.03 21.96
N ILE A 92 -13.97 28.13 21.21
CA ILE A 92 -13.36 27.51 20.02
C ILE A 92 -13.07 28.57 18.96
N ARG A 93 -13.96 29.56 18.80
CA ARG A 93 -13.78 30.69 17.89
C ARG A 93 -12.50 31.46 18.15
N SER A 94 -12.29 31.89 19.40
CA SER A 94 -11.08 32.61 19.79
C SER A 94 -9.84 31.71 19.91
N THR A 95 -10.01 30.38 20.02
CA THR A 95 -8.89 29.43 19.95
C THR A 95 -8.36 29.29 18.53
N LEU A 96 -9.26 29.27 17.53
CA LEU A 96 -8.90 29.04 16.13
C LEU A 96 -8.84 30.33 15.29
N GLY A 97 -9.15 31.49 15.88
CA GLY A 97 -9.24 32.76 15.15
C GLY A 97 -10.37 32.79 14.11
N ILE A 98 -11.46 32.05 14.35
CA ILE A 98 -12.58 31.94 13.39
C ILE A 98 -13.82 32.74 13.83
N VAL A 99 -14.50 33.34 12.85
CA VAL A 99 -15.77 34.06 13.08
C VAL A 99 -16.99 33.15 12.98
N ASP A 100 -16.88 32.03 12.27
CA ASP A 100 -18.00 31.11 12.00
C ASP A 100 -18.43 30.35 13.27
N LEU A 101 -19.60 30.72 13.79
CA LEU A 101 -20.22 30.09 14.95
C LEU A 101 -20.71 28.67 14.66
N ALA A 102 -21.21 28.40 13.44
CA ALA A 102 -21.68 27.08 13.07
C ALA A 102 -20.52 26.08 12.98
N LYS A 103 -19.39 26.50 12.40
CA LYS A 103 -18.13 25.73 12.42
C LYS A 103 -17.66 25.46 13.84
N ALA A 104 -17.64 26.47 14.70
CA ALA A 104 -17.28 26.29 16.10
C ALA A 104 -18.18 25.27 16.82
N LYS A 105 -19.50 25.31 16.58
CA LYS A 105 -20.45 24.32 17.11
C LYS A 105 -20.21 22.91 16.59
N ARG A 106 -19.93 22.73 15.29
CA ARG A 106 -19.61 21.40 14.72
C ARG A 106 -18.34 20.81 15.33
N ILE A 107 -17.32 21.65 15.57
CA ILE A 107 -16.08 21.24 16.25
C ILE A 107 -16.37 20.88 17.71
N GLU A 108 -17.20 21.63 18.43
CA GLU A 108 -17.61 21.29 19.81
C GLU A 108 -18.29 19.91 19.84
N GLN A 109 -19.31 19.72 19.00
CA GLN A 109 -20.05 18.46 18.87
C GLN A 109 -19.13 17.28 18.53
N TYR A 110 -18.13 17.49 17.67
CA TYR A 110 -17.14 16.47 17.35
C TYR A 110 -16.35 16.04 18.59
N ASN A 111 -15.89 16.98 19.41
CA ASN A 111 -15.12 16.68 20.62
C ASN A 111 -15.98 15.96 21.67
N ASP A 112 -17.23 16.38 21.85
CA ASP A 112 -18.17 15.75 22.76
C ASP A 112 -18.48 14.31 22.31
N LEU A 113 -18.62 14.08 20.99
CA LEU A 113 -18.79 12.74 20.42
C LEU A 113 -17.56 11.84 20.64
N MET A 114 -16.34 12.37 20.48
CA MET A 114 -15.13 11.58 20.72
C MET A 114 -14.98 11.21 22.20
N TYR A 115 -15.42 12.09 23.11
CA TYR A 115 -15.48 11.79 24.54
C TYR A 115 -16.54 10.74 24.87
N SER A 116 -17.77 10.87 24.36
CA SER A 116 -18.85 9.91 24.61
C SER A 116 -18.55 8.50 24.05
N LYS A 117 -17.79 8.41 22.96
CA LYS A 117 -17.29 7.14 22.40
C LYS A 117 -16.11 6.53 23.17
N GLY A 118 -15.60 7.19 24.22
CA GLY A 118 -14.42 6.75 24.96
C GLY A 118 -13.09 6.87 24.19
N LEU A 119 -13.09 7.58 23.06
CA LEU A 119 -11.87 7.85 22.28
C LEU A 119 -11.03 8.98 22.87
N ARG A 120 -11.61 9.75 23.80
CA ARG A 120 -10.93 10.73 24.66
C ARG A 120 -11.14 10.39 26.12
N LYS A 121 -10.08 10.49 26.93
CA LYS A 121 -10.15 10.29 28.39
C LYS A 121 -10.90 11.42 29.12
N THR A 122 -10.84 12.64 28.60
CA THR A 122 -11.45 13.83 29.21
C THR A 122 -12.01 14.77 28.14
N THR A 123 -12.91 15.68 28.54
CA THR A 123 -13.39 16.77 27.68
C THR A 123 -12.25 17.72 27.26
N PHE A 124 -12.44 18.42 26.15
CA PHE A 124 -11.45 19.39 25.65
C PHE A 124 -11.30 20.60 26.60
N LYS A 125 -12.38 20.97 27.32
CA LYS A 125 -12.38 22.05 28.32
C LYS A 125 -11.46 21.72 29.51
N LYS A 126 -11.46 20.47 29.99
CA LYS A 126 -10.57 20.00 31.07
C LYS A 126 -9.12 19.82 30.61
N SER A 127 -8.90 19.09 29.51
CA SER A 127 -7.55 18.80 29.00
C SER A 127 -6.84 20.00 28.37
N ARG A 128 -7.58 21.07 28.02
CA ARG A 128 -7.11 22.17 27.17
C ARG A 128 -6.59 21.69 25.80
N ILE A 129 -7.03 20.53 25.33
CA ILE A 129 -6.67 19.95 24.02
C ILE A 129 -7.91 19.92 23.15
N LEU A 130 -7.96 20.71 22.09
CA LEU A 130 -9.06 20.76 21.12
C LEU A 130 -8.70 19.92 19.89
N TRP A 131 -9.56 18.96 19.53
CA TRP A 131 -9.42 18.20 18.29
C TRP A 131 -10.27 18.84 17.20
N VAL A 132 -9.65 19.17 16.07
CA VAL A 132 -10.32 19.81 14.94
C VAL A 132 -10.20 18.91 13.72
N PRO A 133 -11.30 18.33 13.21
CA PRO A 133 -11.27 17.53 12.00
C PRO A 133 -10.70 18.31 10.81
N TYR A 134 -9.89 17.65 9.98
CA TYR A 134 -9.22 18.29 8.85
C TYR A 134 -10.21 18.97 7.90
N HIS A 135 -11.37 18.35 7.67
CA HIS A 135 -12.40 18.93 6.80
C HIS A 135 -13.01 20.25 7.30
N GLU A 136 -12.92 20.57 8.58
CA GLU A 136 -13.37 21.88 9.11
C GLU A 136 -12.33 23.00 8.87
N LEU A 137 -11.09 22.61 8.54
CA LEU A 137 -9.98 23.53 8.26
C LEU A 137 -9.82 23.76 6.76
N GLU A 138 -9.54 22.70 5.99
CA GLU A 138 -8.98 22.80 4.65
C GLU A 138 -9.61 21.79 3.66
N CYS A 139 -10.88 21.43 3.87
CA CYS A 139 -11.68 20.87 2.78
C CYS A 139 -12.04 22.01 1.83
N ASN A 140 -11.19 22.24 0.81
CA ASN A 140 -11.38 23.06 -0.40
C ASN A 140 -10.69 24.43 -0.45
N SER A 141 -9.52 24.47 -1.09
CA SER A 141 -9.05 25.64 -1.87
C SER A 141 -8.68 25.31 -3.33
N LYS A 142 -8.55 24.03 -3.72
CA LYS A 142 -8.24 23.62 -5.10
C LYS A 142 -9.35 22.83 -5.82
N LEU A 143 -10.21 22.12 -5.10
CA LEU A 143 -11.20 21.20 -5.72
C LEU A 143 -12.57 21.83 -6.01
N GLU A 144 -12.96 22.91 -5.31
CA GLU A 144 -14.24 23.61 -5.57
C GLU A 144 -14.09 24.70 -6.64
N LYS A 145 -12.96 25.42 -6.66
CA LYS A 145 -12.68 26.40 -7.74
C LYS A 145 -12.59 25.76 -9.13
N ALA A 146 -12.22 24.49 -9.20
CA ALA A 146 -12.20 23.72 -10.44
C ALA A 146 -13.61 23.27 -10.90
N LYS A 147 -14.60 23.22 -10.01
CA LYS A 147 -15.97 22.77 -10.32
C LYS A 147 -16.89 23.91 -10.72
N GLU A 148 -16.58 25.15 -10.34
CA GLU A 148 -17.38 26.34 -10.67
C GLU A 148 -16.95 27.00 -12.00
N GLN A 149 -15.70 26.77 -12.44
CA GLN A 149 -15.19 27.22 -13.75
C GLN A 149 -15.49 26.26 -14.91
N ILE A 150 -15.90 25.02 -14.62
CA ILE A 150 -16.27 24.02 -15.62
C ILE A 150 -17.72 23.65 -15.35
N GLY A 151 -18.63 24.56 -15.69
CA GLY A 151 -20.05 24.27 -15.73
C GLY A 151 -20.33 23.22 -16.81
N MET A 152 -20.19 21.94 -16.50
CA MET A 152 -20.53 20.86 -17.43
C MET A 152 -21.25 19.73 -16.71
N LYS A 153 -22.56 19.69 -16.95
CA LYS A 153 -23.42 18.53 -16.78
C LYS A 153 -22.97 17.42 -17.72
N THR A 154 -23.30 16.18 -17.33
CA THR A 154 -23.12 14.93 -18.08
C THR A 154 -23.53 15.01 -19.55
N SER A 155 -22.66 14.59 -20.47
CA SER A 155 -22.95 13.59 -21.52
C SER A 155 -21.75 13.35 -22.46
N VAL A 156 -21.80 12.15 -23.03
CA VAL A 156 -20.95 11.39 -23.97
C VAL A 156 -20.24 12.19 -25.08
N ASP A 157 -18.94 11.94 -25.27
CA ASP A 157 -18.32 11.28 -26.44
C ASP A 157 -16.83 11.64 -26.56
N ALA A 158 -16.01 10.62 -26.84
CA ALA A 158 -14.55 10.70 -26.90
C ALA A 158 -14.03 11.39 -28.17
N PRO A 159 -12.76 11.82 -28.17
CA PRO A 159 -11.84 11.16 -29.10
C PRO A 159 -10.50 10.74 -28.48
N ASN A 160 -9.98 9.68 -29.07
CA ASN A 160 -8.77 8.93 -28.73
C ASN A 160 -7.48 9.75 -28.69
N LEU A 161 -6.62 9.47 -27.70
CA LEU A 161 -5.18 9.44 -27.90
C LEU A 161 -4.60 8.19 -27.21
N SER A 162 -3.98 7.36 -28.05
CA SER A 162 -3.43 6.05 -27.73
C SER A 162 -2.16 6.14 -26.87
N THR A 163 -2.27 5.76 -25.60
CA THR A 163 -1.20 5.09 -24.86
C THR A 163 -1.81 3.84 -24.21
N LYS A 164 -1.54 2.67 -24.79
CA LYS A 164 -2.01 1.38 -24.29
C LYS A 164 -1.21 0.97 -23.06
N THR A 165 -1.78 1.20 -21.90
CA THR A 165 -1.58 0.35 -20.72
C THR A 165 -2.79 0.52 -19.81
N GLU A 166 -3.55 -0.56 -19.61
CA GLU A 166 -4.45 -0.90 -18.47
C GLU A 166 -5.40 -2.05 -18.94
N PRO A 167 -5.89 -2.95 -18.05
CA PRO A 167 -5.94 -2.78 -16.60
C PRO A 167 -5.45 -3.97 -15.76
N VAL A 168 -4.83 -3.61 -14.64
CA VAL A 168 -4.79 -4.41 -13.42
C VAL A 168 -6.21 -4.46 -12.83
N THR A 169 -6.86 -5.62 -12.88
CA THR A 169 -8.21 -5.79 -12.31
C THR A 169 -8.16 -5.88 -10.79
N LYS A 170 -8.62 -4.81 -10.14
CA LYS A 170 -8.77 -4.75 -8.68
C LYS A 170 -10.00 -5.55 -8.26
N THR A 171 -9.80 -6.62 -7.51
CA THR A 171 -10.92 -7.30 -6.85
C THR A 171 -11.53 -6.41 -5.75
N LYS A 172 -12.81 -6.61 -5.41
CA LYS A 172 -13.58 -5.87 -4.37
C LYS A 172 -12.93 -5.83 -2.97
N LYS A 173 -11.76 -6.45 -2.76
CA LYS A 173 -10.99 -6.51 -1.51
C LYS A 173 -9.65 -5.77 -1.55
N GLY A 174 -9.34 -5.02 -2.61
CA GLY A 174 -8.11 -4.22 -2.69
C GLY A 174 -6.84 -5.04 -2.94
N ILE A 175 -6.98 -6.29 -3.35
CA ILE A 175 -5.86 -7.15 -3.75
C ILE A 175 -5.88 -7.24 -5.27
N ILE A 176 -4.72 -6.92 -5.84
CA ILE A 176 -4.45 -6.93 -7.28
C ILE A 176 -4.56 -8.37 -7.78
N SER A 177 -5.29 -8.59 -8.87
CA SER A 177 -5.26 -9.89 -9.55
C SER A 177 -3.84 -10.13 -10.07
N PRO A 178 -3.17 -11.22 -9.67
CA PRO A 178 -1.78 -11.45 -10.08
C PRO A 178 -1.64 -11.99 -11.50
N TYR A 179 -2.75 -12.35 -12.17
CA TYR A 179 -2.72 -13.07 -13.44
C TYR A 179 -2.71 -12.15 -14.66
N PHE A 180 -2.08 -10.97 -14.59
CA PHE A 180 -2.05 -9.90 -15.62
C PHE A 180 -3.06 -10.06 -16.76
N GLY A 181 -4.25 -9.45 -16.62
CA GLY A 181 -5.27 -9.45 -17.67
C GLY A 181 -6.04 -10.77 -17.87
N VAL A 182 -5.75 -11.83 -17.11
CA VAL A 182 -6.47 -13.10 -17.17
C VAL A 182 -7.41 -13.26 -15.97
N GLU A 183 -8.70 -13.43 -16.25
CA GLU A 183 -9.64 -13.93 -15.25
C GLU A 183 -9.48 -15.46 -15.16
N VAL A 184 -9.24 -15.95 -13.94
CA VAL A 184 -9.15 -17.39 -13.67
C VAL A 184 -10.48 -17.87 -13.13
N GLU A 185 -11.22 -18.60 -13.96
CA GLU A 185 -12.49 -19.22 -13.58
C GLU A 185 -12.27 -20.44 -12.68
N GLU A 186 -13.19 -20.63 -11.73
CA GLU A 186 -13.18 -21.81 -10.87
C GLU A 186 -13.77 -22.99 -11.65
N LYS A 187 -12.96 -24.03 -11.88
CA LYS A 187 -13.37 -25.27 -12.55
C LYS A 187 -13.99 -26.27 -11.57
N THR A 188 -13.46 -26.33 -10.34
CA THR A 188 -13.97 -27.22 -9.28
C THR A 188 -13.96 -26.50 -7.92
N ASN A 189 -14.52 -27.14 -6.89
CA ASN A 189 -14.55 -26.65 -5.52
C ASN A 189 -13.75 -27.53 -4.54
N LYS A 190 -12.83 -28.38 -5.04
CA LYS A 190 -12.06 -29.34 -4.22
C LYS A 190 -11.29 -28.65 -3.08
N LEU A 191 -10.82 -27.43 -3.30
CA LEU A 191 -10.07 -26.63 -2.33
C LEU A 191 -10.92 -25.52 -1.68
N ALA A 192 -12.25 -25.58 -1.79
CA ALA A 192 -13.14 -24.55 -1.26
C ALA A 192 -12.94 -24.32 0.26
N GLY A 193 -12.64 -23.08 0.61
CA GLY A 193 -12.36 -22.64 1.97
C GLY A 193 -10.91 -22.83 2.42
N GLN A 194 -10.03 -23.37 1.57
CA GLN A 194 -8.59 -23.40 1.82
C GLN A 194 -7.95 -22.11 1.30
N VAL A 195 -6.97 -21.58 2.03
CA VAL A 195 -6.26 -20.34 1.68
C VAL A 195 -4.79 -20.65 1.42
N PHE A 196 -4.27 -20.12 0.31
CA PHE A 196 -2.87 -20.26 -0.08
C PHE A 196 -2.22 -18.90 -0.23
N TYR A 197 -1.05 -18.74 0.39
CA TYR A 197 -0.17 -17.59 0.30
C TYR A 197 1.03 -18.00 -0.54
N VAL A 198 1.02 -17.67 -1.83
CA VAL A 198 2.06 -18.06 -2.78
C VAL A 198 3.02 -16.90 -2.96
N LYS A 199 4.32 -17.16 -2.87
CA LYS A 199 5.38 -16.17 -2.99
C LYS A 199 6.43 -16.71 -3.96
N SER A 200 6.82 -15.94 -4.96
CA SER A 200 8.02 -16.26 -5.74
C SER A 200 9.29 -15.77 -5.04
N GLY A 201 10.41 -16.39 -5.33
CA GLY A 201 11.72 -16.00 -4.86
C GLY A 201 12.04 -14.58 -5.31
N HIS A 202 12.87 -13.86 -4.55
CA HIS A 202 13.51 -12.65 -5.07
C HIS A 202 12.49 -11.60 -5.59
N GLY A 203 12.74 -10.95 -6.71
CA GLY A 203 11.87 -9.96 -7.36
C GLY A 203 12.14 -8.52 -6.94
N GLY A 204 11.76 -7.60 -7.81
CA GLY A 204 12.07 -6.18 -7.74
C GLY A 204 13.57 -5.95 -7.94
N PRO A 205 14.26 -5.20 -7.05
CA PRO A 205 15.68 -4.92 -7.21
C PRO A 205 16.62 -6.12 -6.95
N ASP A 206 16.08 -7.30 -6.62
CA ASP A 206 16.84 -8.48 -6.23
C ASP A 206 16.52 -9.60 -7.22
N PRO A 207 17.38 -9.89 -8.21
CA PRO A 207 17.11 -10.89 -9.24
C PRO A 207 17.37 -12.34 -8.80
N GLY A 208 17.87 -12.53 -7.58
CA GLY A 208 18.34 -13.85 -7.12
C GLY A 208 19.50 -14.38 -7.94
N ALA A 209 19.53 -15.70 -8.12
CA ALA A 209 20.58 -16.34 -8.92
C ALA A 209 20.55 -15.84 -10.38
N LEU A 210 21.70 -15.40 -10.88
CA LEU A 210 21.88 -14.94 -12.25
C LEU A 210 22.80 -15.92 -13.00
N CYS A 211 22.42 -16.28 -14.22
CA CYS A 211 23.31 -17.03 -15.10
C CYS A 211 23.19 -16.59 -16.56
N THR A 212 24.10 -17.07 -17.39
CA THR A 212 24.07 -16.85 -18.84
C THR A 212 23.92 -18.19 -19.54
N VAL A 213 22.85 -18.33 -20.31
CA VAL A 213 22.53 -19.54 -21.09
C VAL A 213 22.43 -19.13 -22.55
N ASN A 214 23.24 -19.75 -23.41
CA ASN A 214 23.26 -19.46 -24.85
C ASN A 214 23.39 -17.95 -25.18
N GLY A 215 24.25 -17.24 -24.44
CA GLY A 215 24.48 -15.80 -24.60
C GLY A 215 23.37 -14.89 -24.04
N ARG A 216 22.30 -15.45 -23.46
CA ARG A 216 21.22 -14.69 -22.81
C ARG A 216 21.38 -14.74 -21.30
N ARG A 217 21.22 -13.59 -20.65
CA ARG A 217 21.16 -13.51 -19.18
C ARG A 217 19.75 -13.88 -18.72
N ILE A 218 19.69 -14.69 -17.67
CA ILE A 218 18.45 -15.09 -17.02
C ILE A 218 18.61 -15.01 -15.50
N SER A 219 17.49 -14.85 -14.79
CA SER A 219 17.43 -14.68 -13.33
C SER A 219 16.42 -15.61 -12.67
N GLU A 220 16.64 -15.90 -11.39
CA GLU A 220 15.80 -16.78 -10.58
C GLU A 220 14.39 -16.24 -10.40
N ASP A 221 14.26 -14.93 -10.15
CA ASP A 221 12.98 -14.28 -9.89
C ASP A 221 11.96 -14.50 -11.01
N GLU A 222 12.38 -14.37 -12.27
CA GLU A 222 11.52 -14.53 -13.44
C GLU A 222 10.87 -15.92 -13.51
N TYR A 223 11.68 -16.97 -13.38
CA TYR A 223 11.18 -18.35 -13.43
C TYR A 223 10.42 -18.71 -12.16
N ALA A 224 10.88 -18.24 -10.99
CA ALA A 224 10.16 -18.46 -9.75
C ALA A 224 8.78 -17.79 -9.79
N TYR A 225 8.66 -16.62 -10.42
CA TYR A 225 7.42 -15.89 -10.58
C TYR A 225 6.46 -16.61 -11.53
N ASP A 226 6.94 -17.04 -12.71
CA ASP A 226 6.12 -17.79 -13.66
C ASP A 226 5.56 -19.08 -13.06
N VAL A 227 6.43 -19.89 -12.41
CA VAL A 227 6.01 -21.13 -11.74
C VAL A 227 5.01 -20.83 -10.60
N ALA A 228 5.21 -19.75 -9.85
CA ALA A 228 4.29 -19.33 -8.80
C ALA A 228 2.91 -18.94 -9.37
N LEU A 229 2.87 -18.25 -10.51
CA LEU A 229 1.62 -17.91 -11.20
C LEU A 229 0.90 -19.16 -11.70
N ARG A 230 1.61 -20.11 -12.31
CA ARG A 230 1.03 -21.39 -12.77
C ARG A 230 0.42 -22.18 -11.61
N LEU A 231 1.13 -22.28 -10.48
CA LEU A 231 0.60 -22.90 -9.26
C LEU A 231 -0.62 -22.14 -8.73
N ALA A 232 -0.54 -20.81 -8.65
CA ALA A 232 -1.63 -19.99 -8.14
C ALA A 232 -2.90 -20.16 -8.99
N LYS A 233 -2.74 -20.18 -10.32
CA LYS A 233 -3.83 -20.43 -11.28
C LYS A 233 -4.48 -21.78 -11.03
N GLU A 234 -3.69 -22.85 -10.95
CA GLU A 234 -4.22 -24.19 -10.69
C GLU A 234 -4.98 -24.25 -9.35
N LEU A 235 -4.42 -23.72 -8.27
CA LEU A 235 -5.08 -23.66 -6.96
C LEU A 235 -6.42 -22.91 -7.03
N LYS A 236 -6.44 -21.79 -7.77
CA LYS A 236 -7.64 -20.97 -7.95
C LYS A 236 -8.69 -21.71 -8.78
N GLU A 237 -8.31 -22.39 -9.85
CA GLU A 237 -9.20 -23.24 -10.65
C GLU A 237 -9.85 -24.36 -9.82
N GLN A 238 -9.18 -24.86 -8.78
CA GLN A 238 -9.75 -25.84 -7.83
C GLN A 238 -10.57 -25.21 -6.68
N GLY A 239 -10.88 -23.92 -6.75
CA GLY A 239 -11.76 -23.21 -5.80
C GLY A 239 -11.06 -22.72 -4.53
N ALA A 240 -9.73 -22.67 -4.51
CA ALA A 240 -8.98 -22.11 -3.39
C ALA A 240 -9.03 -20.57 -3.37
N ILE A 241 -8.83 -20.01 -2.18
CA ILE A 241 -8.54 -18.59 -2.03
C ILE A 241 -7.03 -18.42 -2.13
N VAL A 242 -6.55 -17.74 -3.16
CA VAL A 242 -5.11 -17.61 -3.43
C VAL A 242 -4.68 -16.15 -3.34
N TYR A 243 -3.55 -15.92 -2.69
CA TYR A 243 -2.87 -14.62 -2.61
C TYR A 243 -1.45 -14.76 -3.09
N MET A 244 -1.10 -14.02 -4.14
CA MET A 244 0.29 -13.80 -4.53
C MET A 244 0.87 -12.69 -3.63
N ILE A 245 2.01 -12.97 -2.98
CA ILE A 245 2.63 -12.08 -1.98
C ILE A 245 3.52 -10.99 -2.63
N ASN A 246 3.97 -11.27 -3.83
CA ASN A 246 4.57 -10.32 -4.76
C ASN A 246 3.95 -10.56 -6.14
N HIS A 247 3.85 -9.49 -6.91
CA HIS A 247 3.24 -9.50 -8.23
C HIS A 247 3.99 -8.52 -9.13
N ASP A 248 3.97 -8.85 -10.40
CA ASP A 248 4.43 -8.00 -11.48
C ASP A 248 3.20 -7.27 -12.08
N PRO A 249 3.27 -5.95 -12.30
CA PRO A 249 2.18 -5.19 -12.87
C PRO A 249 1.97 -5.45 -14.37
N ASN A 250 2.94 -6.04 -15.05
CA ASN A 250 2.99 -6.13 -16.51
C ASN A 250 3.29 -7.56 -17.04
N ASP A 251 3.79 -8.46 -16.19
CA ASP A 251 4.06 -9.86 -16.52
C ASP A 251 3.03 -10.86 -15.97
N GLY A 252 2.63 -11.78 -16.85
CA GLY A 252 1.75 -12.90 -16.56
C GLY A 252 2.44 -14.27 -16.70
N ILE A 253 1.65 -15.32 -16.97
CA ILE A 253 2.19 -16.63 -17.32
C ILE A 253 2.77 -16.55 -18.74
N ARG A 254 4.01 -17.00 -18.90
CA ARG A 254 4.82 -16.86 -20.12
C ARG A 254 5.20 -18.24 -20.66
N GLU A 255 5.15 -18.42 -21.97
CA GLU A 255 5.51 -19.69 -22.65
C GLU A 255 6.92 -19.69 -23.24
N ASP A 256 7.64 -18.56 -23.14
CA ASP A 256 9.00 -18.45 -23.66
C ASP A 256 10.00 -19.24 -22.81
N MET A 257 10.94 -19.93 -23.47
CA MET A 257 12.02 -20.65 -22.79
C MET A 257 12.97 -19.72 -22.02
N TYR A 258 13.19 -18.50 -22.55
CA TYR A 258 14.07 -17.49 -21.95
C TYR A 258 13.22 -16.28 -21.56
N LEU A 259 12.99 -16.14 -20.26
CA LEU A 259 12.24 -15.03 -19.71
C LEU A 259 13.14 -13.79 -19.66
N LYS A 260 12.59 -12.65 -20.05
CA LYS A 260 13.31 -11.37 -20.02
C LYS A 260 13.46 -10.94 -18.57
N LEU A 261 14.63 -10.39 -18.22
CA LEU A 261 14.84 -9.78 -16.91
C LEU A 261 13.95 -8.55 -16.73
N ASP A 262 13.23 -8.51 -15.62
CA ASP A 262 12.52 -7.36 -15.08
C ASP A 262 13.02 -7.04 -13.65
N ASN A 263 12.50 -5.96 -13.06
CA ASN A 263 12.74 -5.54 -11.68
C ASN A 263 11.61 -4.68 -11.10
N ASP A 264 10.45 -4.67 -11.74
CA ASP A 264 9.33 -3.81 -11.38
C ASP A 264 8.32 -4.49 -10.44
N GLU A 265 8.60 -5.72 -9.99
CA GLU A 265 7.69 -6.43 -9.11
C GLU A 265 7.47 -5.67 -7.80
N GLU A 266 6.21 -5.67 -7.41
CA GLU A 266 5.71 -5.02 -6.23
C GLU A 266 5.23 -6.06 -5.22
N HIS A 267 5.26 -5.70 -3.95
CA HIS A 267 4.53 -6.43 -2.93
C HIS A 267 3.03 -6.48 -3.28
N ALA A 268 2.31 -7.48 -2.76
CA ALA A 268 0.88 -7.70 -3.03
C ALA A 268 -0.05 -6.49 -2.79
N ASP A 269 0.43 -5.50 -2.02
CA ASP A 269 -0.27 -4.26 -1.72
C ASP A 269 0.12 -3.07 -2.62
N GLY A 270 0.86 -3.32 -3.71
CA GLY A 270 1.28 -2.30 -4.69
C GLY A 270 2.41 -1.40 -4.20
N GLN A 271 3.19 -1.87 -3.21
CA GLN A 271 4.39 -1.20 -2.75
C GLN A 271 5.61 -1.78 -3.44
N ARG A 272 6.46 -0.91 -3.97
CA ARG A 272 7.74 -1.30 -4.55
C ARG A 272 8.58 -2.10 -3.55
N ILE A 273 9.18 -3.18 -4.02
CA ILE A 273 10.07 -4.00 -3.20
C ILE A 273 11.36 -3.21 -2.89
N PRO A 274 11.74 -3.05 -1.61
CA PRO A 274 12.93 -2.25 -1.26
C PRO A 274 14.26 -2.98 -1.55
N ILE A 275 15.32 -2.21 -1.83
CA ILE A 275 16.69 -2.77 -2.02
C ILE A 275 17.24 -3.38 -0.72
N ASN A 276 16.80 -2.91 0.44
CA ASN A 276 17.24 -3.44 1.73
C ASN A 276 16.57 -4.79 2.04
N GLN A 277 17.38 -5.84 2.21
CA GLN A 277 16.92 -7.21 2.43
C GLN A 277 16.03 -7.38 3.67
N LEU A 278 16.41 -6.78 4.81
CA LEU A 278 15.63 -6.88 6.04
C LEU A 278 14.26 -6.23 5.89
N LYS A 279 14.18 -5.07 5.21
CA LYS A 279 12.90 -4.42 4.89
C LYS A 279 12.03 -5.29 3.98
N ARG A 280 12.61 -5.92 2.95
CA ARG A 280 11.85 -6.86 2.08
C ARG A 280 11.28 -8.02 2.88
N LEU A 281 12.11 -8.67 3.69
CA LEU A 281 11.72 -9.84 4.47
C LEU A 281 10.65 -9.47 5.51
N SER A 282 10.85 -8.38 6.26
CA SER A 282 9.86 -7.86 7.22
C SER A 282 8.52 -7.63 6.52
N ARG A 283 8.54 -6.94 5.37
CA ARG A 283 7.31 -6.62 4.64
C ARG A 283 6.56 -7.86 4.18
N ARG A 284 7.26 -8.88 3.66
CA ARG A 284 6.66 -10.16 3.26
C ARG A 284 6.02 -10.88 4.46
N VAL A 285 6.71 -10.91 5.59
CA VAL A 285 6.20 -11.52 6.84
C VAL A 285 4.95 -10.79 7.32
N GLU A 286 4.95 -9.45 7.31
CA GLU A 286 3.79 -8.63 7.69
C GLU A 286 2.56 -8.92 6.83
N LEU A 287 2.76 -9.00 5.50
CA LEU A 287 1.67 -9.28 4.55
C LEU A 287 1.06 -10.66 4.79
N VAL A 288 1.90 -11.70 4.88
CA VAL A 288 1.44 -13.08 5.11
C VAL A 288 0.75 -13.19 6.46
N ASN A 289 1.33 -12.66 7.53
CA ASN A 289 0.73 -12.72 8.87
C ASN A 289 -0.60 -11.94 8.92
N GLY A 290 -0.67 -10.78 8.26
CA GLY A 290 -1.88 -9.98 8.16
C GLY A 290 -3.03 -10.75 7.50
N LEU A 291 -2.75 -11.39 6.36
CA LEU A 291 -3.72 -12.24 5.66
C LEU A 291 -4.09 -13.48 6.48
N TYR A 292 -3.10 -14.13 7.11
CA TYR A 292 -3.32 -15.28 7.99
C TYR A 292 -4.30 -14.95 9.12
N HIS A 293 -4.10 -13.82 9.81
CA HIS A 293 -5.00 -13.39 10.88
C HIS A 293 -6.39 -13.04 10.38
N PHE A 294 -6.51 -12.47 9.17
CA PHE A 294 -7.80 -12.17 8.55
C PHE A 294 -8.61 -13.45 8.27
N HIS A 295 -7.95 -14.52 7.85
CA HIS A 295 -8.58 -15.80 7.51
C HIS A 295 -8.64 -16.81 8.66
N LYS A 296 -7.96 -16.56 9.78
CA LYS A 296 -7.81 -17.48 10.92
C LYS A 296 -9.11 -18.11 11.43
N ARG A 297 -10.25 -17.41 11.33
CA ARG A 297 -11.56 -17.90 11.81
C ARG A 297 -12.50 -18.38 10.70
N LYS A 298 -12.09 -18.27 9.44
CA LYS A 298 -12.95 -18.49 8.25
C LYS A 298 -12.42 -19.59 7.35
N ALA A 299 -11.10 -19.73 7.26
CA ALA A 299 -10.46 -20.71 6.41
C ALA A 299 -10.48 -22.10 7.07
N LYS A 300 -10.71 -23.14 6.26
CA LYS A 300 -10.57 -24.54 6.66
C LYS A 300 -9.10 -24.91 6.90
N SER A 301 -8.21 -24.44 6.03
CA SER A 301 -6.77 -24.56 6.20
C SER A 301 -6.06 -23.37 5.54
N GLN A 302 -4.84 -23.10 5.96
CA GLN A 302 -4.03 -22.01 5.45
C GLN A 302 -2.60 -22.49 5.22
N LYS A 303 -2.04 -22.24 4.03
CA LYS A 303 -0.70 -22.71 3.66
C LYS A 303 0.09 -21.56 3.06
N PHE A 304 1.36 -21.44 3.46
CA PHE A 304 2.32 -20.55 2.82
C PHE A 304 3.28 -21.37 1.97
N ILE A 305 3.46 -20.97 0.72
CA ILE A 305 4.33 -21.63 -0.25
C ILE A 305 5.27 -20.57 -0.81
N SER A 306 6.58 -20.77 -0.62
CA SER A 306 7.62 -19.95 -1.25
C SER A 306 8.35 -20.81 -2.27
N ILE A 307 8.42 -20.33 -3.51
CA ILE A 307 9.08 -21.02 -4.61
C ILE A 307 10.39 -20.30 -4.91
N HIS A 308 11.48 -21.04 -5.08
CA HIS A 308 12.80 -20.52 -5.39
C HIS A 308 13.43 -21.42 -6.45
N VAL A 309 14.28 -20.84 -7.30
CA VAL A 309 15.05 -21.57 -8.31
C VAL A 309 16.51 -21.43 -7.95
N ASP A 310 17.11 -22.51 -7.47
CA ASP A 310 18.49 -22.50 -7.01
C ASP A 310 19.47 -22.69 -8.18
N SER A 311 20.68 -22.16 -8.03
CA SER A 311 21.78 -22.40 -8.98
C SER A 311 22.84 -23.29 -8.34
N ARG A 312 23.01 -24.49 -8.89
CA ARG A 312 23.97 -25.48 -8.39
C ARG A 312 24.99 -25.86 -9.48
N LYS A 313 26.12 -26.42 -9.04
CA LYS A 313 27.15 -26.94 -9.95
C LYS A 313 26.55 -28.06 -10.81
N LYS A 314 26.92 -28.14 -12.10
CA LYS A 314 26.42 -29.15 -13.07
C LYS A 314 26.42 -30.61 -12.58
N ARG A 315 27.34 -30.96 -11.67
CA ARG A 315 27.48 -32.33 -11.10
C ARG A 315 26.52 -32.63 -9.94
N VAL A 316 25.77 -31.66 -9.44
CA VAL A 316 24.77 -31.81 -8.38
C VAL A 316 23.43 -31.46 -8.98
N ARG A 317 22.88 -32.37 -9.78
CA ARG A 317 21.52 -32.26 -10.32
C ARG A 317 20.56 -32.84 -9.28
N GLN A 318 20.18 -32.02 -8.31
CA GLN A 318 19.06 -32.32 -7.42
C GLN A 318 17.90 -31.48 -7.91
N ASP A 319 16.79 -32.12 -8.29
CA ASP A 319 15.74 -31.41 -9.03
C ASP A 319 14.89 -30.50 -8.13
N VAL A 320 14.55 -30.91 -6.90
CA VAL A 320 13.74 -30.09 -5.97
C VAL A 320 14.11 -30.36 -4.50
N PHE A 321 14.10 -29.30 -3.68
CA PHE A 321 14.17 -29.39 -2.21
C PHE A 321 12.85 -28.98 -1.56
N PHE A 322 12.39 -29.75 -0.58
CA PHE A 322 11.21 -29.42 0.21
C PHE A 322 11.60 -29.10 1.64
N TYR A 323 11.29 -27.88 2.07
CA TYR A 323 11.57 -27.40 3.42
C TYR A 323 10.30 -27.26 4.23
N TYR A 324 10.42 -27.46 5.54
CA TYR A 324 9.37 -27.20 6.51
C TYR A 324 9.98 -26.63 7.80
N LYS A 325 9.17 -25.95 8.61
CA LYS A 325 9.62 -25.39 9.88
C LYS A 325 9.85 -26.51 10.90
N GLN A 326 10.95 -26.45 11.66
CA GLN A 326 11.18 -27.41 12.76
C GLN A 326 9.99 -27.42 13.72
N ASN A 327 9.56 -28.62 14.12
CA ASN A 327 8.40 -28.90 14.99
C ASN A 327 7.02 -28.54 14.38
N ASP A 328 6.93 -28.30 13.06
CA ASP A 328 5.66 -28.16 12.35
C ASP A 328 5.27 -29.49 11.69
N ASN A 329 4.42 -30.27 12.36
CA ASN A 329 3.99 -31.59 11.87
C ASN A 329 3.15 -31.50 10.59
N GLU A 330 2.30 -30.47 10.46
CA GLU A 330 1.47 -30.25 9.27
C GLU A 330 2.36 -29.85 8.09
N GLY A 331 3.28 -28.90 8.30
CA GLY A 331 4.27 -28.49 7.31
C GLY A 331 5.17 -29.65 6.87
N LYS A 332 5.61 -30.49 7.82
CA LYS A 332 6.39 -31.70 7.52
C LYS A 332 5.60 -32.69 6.67
N SER A 333 4.33 -32.93 7.00
CA SER A 333 3.45 -33.81 6.22
C SER A 333 3.25 -33.29 4.80
N LEU A 334 2.98 -31.98 4.65
CA LEU A 334 2.86 -31.33 3.35
C LEU A 334 4.14 -31.46 2.52
N ALA A 335 5.30 -31.14 3.10
CA ALA A 335 6.58 -31.23 2.40
C ALA A 335 6.89 -32.65 1.92
N LYS A 336 6.60 -33.67 2.74
CA LYS A 336 6.75 -35.08 2.36
C LYS A 336 5.79 -35.51 1.26
N ASN A 337 4.54 -35.08 1.33
CA ASN A 337 3.55 -35.39 0.30
C ASN A 337 3.91 -34.74 -1.03
N LEU A 338 4.35 -33.48 -1.01
CA LEU A 338 4.85 -32.80 -2.20
C LEU A 338 6.05 -33.54 -2.78
N TRP A 339 7.03 -33.90 -1.94
CA TRP A 339 8.18 -34.68 -2.39
C TRP A 339 7.77 -35.98 -3.08
N LYS A 340 6.87 -36.76 -2.46
CA LYS A 340 6.36 -38.01 -3.03
C LYS A 340 5.65 -37.79 -4.37
N THR A 341 4.80 -36.78 -4.46
CA THR A 341 4.10 -36.44 -5.70
C THR A 341 5.07 -35.99 -6.80
N PHE A 342 6.13 -35.25 -6.45
CA PHE A 342 7.16 -34.90 -7.42
C PHE A 342 7.90 -36.15 -7.88
N ASP A 343 8.38 -36.98 -6.97
CA ASP A 343 9.09 -38.23 -7.26
C ASP A 343 8.29 -39.13 -8.21
N GLU A 344 6.99 -39.32 -7.94
CA GLU A 344 6.08 -40.09 -8.80
C GLU A 344 5.88 -39.48 -10.19
N ASN A 345 5.92 -38.15 -10.33
CA ASN A 345 5.67 -37.50 -11.62
C ASN A 345 6.95 -37.21 -12.41
N THR A 346 8.11 -37.10 -11.76
CA THR A 346 9.39 -36.83 -12.42
C THR A 346 10.17 -38.10 -12.72
N SER A 347 9.98 -39.18 -11.96
CA SER A 347 10.60 -40.49 -12.25
C SER A 347 10.02 -41.18 -13.50
N ASN A 348 8.91 -40.67 -14.04
CA ASN A 348 8.27 -41.15 -15.26
C ASN A 348 8.70 -40.36 -16.52
N ILE A 349 9.70 -39.48 -16.43
CA ILE A 349 10.16 -38.58 -17.51
C ILE A 349 11.59 -38.92 -17.99
N GLU A 350 12.11 -40.12 -17.71
CA GLU A 350 13.41 -40.57 -18.29
C GLU A 350 13.29 -41.10 -19.71
#